data_AF-A0A0F9RTK0-F1
#
_entry.id   AF-A0A0F9RTK0-F1
#
_cell.length_a   1.000
_cell.length_b   1.000
_cell.length_c   1.000
_cell.angle_alpha   90.00
_cell.angle_beta   90.00
_cell.angle_gamma   90.00
#
_symmetry.space_group_name_H-M   'P 1'
#
loop_
_entity.id
_entity.type
_entity.pdbx_description
1 polymer ?
#
loop_
_entity_poly.entity_id
_entity_poly.type
_entity_poly.pdbx_seq_one_letter_code
_entity_poly.pdbx_strand_id
1 'polypeptide(L)' 'KGILVKSASMKVLAEESPGAYKDIDQVVQVSHDLGIVEKIVRFVPIGVVKG' A
#
# COMPACT_ATOMS: atom_id res chain seq x y z
N LYS A 1 4.25 9.56 6.69
CA LYS A 1 5.46 10.37 7.03
C LYS A 1 6.62 9.40 7.22
N GLY A 2 7.84 9.74 6.75
CA GLY A 2 9.01 8.86 6.86
C GLY A 2 9.23 7.89 5.67
N ILE A 3 8.60 8.15 4.52
CA ILE A 3 8.79 7.34 3.31
C ILE A 3 9.47 8.23 2.26
N LEU A 4 10.65 7.81 1.80
CA LEU A 4 11.35 8.49 0.70
C LEU A 4 10.71 8.11 -0.63
N VAL A 5 10.33 9.08 -1.46
CA VAL A 5 9.67 8.81 -2.74
C VAL A 5 10.51 9.36 -3.90
N LYS A 6 10.77 8.51 -4.90
CA LYS A 6 11.27 8.92 -6.22
C LYS A 6 10.29 8.45 -7.28
N SER A 7 9.96 9.32 -8.22
CA SER A 7 9.03 9.00 -9.32
C SER A 7 9.61 9.51 -10.64
N ALA A 8 9.35 8.81 -11.75
CA ALA A 8 9.68 9.30 -13.08
C ALA A 8 8.85 10.53 -13.47
N SER A 9 7.63 10.66 -12.92
CA SER A 9 6.80 11.86 -13.12
C SER A 9 5.88 12.15 -11.92
N MET A 10 5.48 13.42 -11.81
CA MET A 10 4.47 13.84 -10.81
C MET A 10 3.07 13.28 -11.12
N LYS A 11 2.78 12.99 -12.38
CA LYS A 11 1.49 12.42 -12.80
C LYS A 11 1.31 11.00 -12.24
N VAL A 12 2.30 10.13 -12.45
CA VAL A 12 2.31 8.75 -11.91
C VAL A 12 2.17 8.75 -10.38
N LEU A 13 2.83 9.70 -9.72
CA LEU A 13 2.72 9.83 -8.26
C LEU A 13 1.31 10.21 -7.78
N ALA A 14 0.59 11.04 -8.54
CA ALA A 14 -0.76 11.45 -8.21
C ALA A 14 -1.79 10.33 -8.43
N GLU A 15 -1.66 9.59 -9.54
CA GLU A 15 -2.52 8.46 -9.89
C GLU A 15 -2.42 7.33 -8.85
N GLU A 16 -1.21 7.10 -8.31
CA GLU A 16 -0.98 6.07 -7.30
C GLU A 16 -0.91 6.61 -5.86
N SER A 17 -1.57 7.74 -5.61
CA SER A 17 -1.66 8.27 -4.25
C SER A 17 -2.45 7.29 -3.34
N PRO A 18 -2.16 7.24 -2.02
CA PRO A 18 -2.85 6.31 -1.11
C PRO A 18 -4.38 6.42 -1.13
N GLY A 19 -4.92 7.62 -1.39
CA GLY A 19 -6.36 7.85 -1.49
C GLY A 19 -7.01 7.28 -2.76
N ALA A 20 -6.21 6.89 -3.76
CA ALA A 20 -6.69 6.22 -4.97
C ALA A 20 -7.00 4.73 -4.74
N TYR A 21 -6.53 4.15 -3.62
CA TYR A 21 -6.71 2.74 -3.30
C TYR A 21 -7.65 2.54 -2.12
N LYS A 22 -8.15 1.31 -1.99
CA LYS A 22 -8.86 0.85 -0.81
C LYS A 22 -7.90 0.77 0.38
N ASP A 23 -8.46 0.79 1.59
CA ASP A 23 -7.72 0.47 2.79
C ASP A 23 -7.29 -1.00 2.77
N ILE A 24 -5.98 -1.24 2.64
CA ILE A 24 -5.41 -2.58 2.59
C ILE A 24 -5.58 -3.32 3.91
N ASP A 25 -5.59 -2.61 5.04
CA ASP A 25 -5.75 -3.23 6.36
C ASP A 25 -7.17 -3.83 6.48
N GLN A 26 -8.20 -3.14 5.95
CA GLN A 26 -9.56 -3.69 5.88
C GLN A 26 -9.67 -4.90 4.95
N VAL A 27 -9.09 -4.82 3.76
CA VAL A 27 -9.15 -5.91 2.77
C VAL A 27 -8.54 -7.19 3.34
N VAL A 28 -7.36 -7.09 3.95
CA VAL A 28 -6.67 -8.24 4.56
C VAL A 28 -7.45 -8.77 5.77
N GLN A 29 -8.04 -7.90 6.58
CA GLN A 29 -8.84 -8.30 7.74
C GLN A 29 -10.04 -9.16 7.33
N VAL A 30 -10.81 -8.73 6.32
CA VAL A 30 -11.97 -9.50 5.83
C VAL A 30 -11.55 -10.87 5.31
N SER A 31 -10.47 -10.95 4.51
CA SER A 31 -9.99 -12.23 3.99
C SER A 31 -9.53 -13.19 5.09
N HIS A 32 -8.95 -12.66 6.18
CA HIS A 32 -8.54 -13.46 7.31
C HIS A 32 -9.72 -13.97 8.13
N ASP A 33 -10.70 -13.11 8.40
CA ASP A 33 -11.90 -13.47 9.18
C ASP A 33 -12.75 -14.52 8.47
N LEU A 34 -12.71 -14.55 7.13
CA LEU A 34 -13.34 -15.58 6.31
C LEU A 34 -12.54 -16.89 6.22
N GLY A 35 -11.35 -16.96 6.84
CA GLY A 35 -10.48 -18.13 6.81
C GLY A 35 -9.83 -18.41 5.45
N ILE A 36 -9.82 -17.43 4.54
CA ILE A 36 -9.23 -17.56 3.20
C ILE A 36 -7.70 -17.42 3.27
N VAL A 37 -7.21 -16.60 4.18
CA VAL A 37 -5.78 -16.34 4.39
C VAL A 37 -5.44 -16.26 5.88
N GLU A 38 -4.19 -16.52 6.24
CA GLU A 38 -3.65 -16.29 7.58
C GLU A 38 -2.81 -15.01 7.60
N LYS A 39 -3.07 -14.10 8.55
CA LYS A 39 -2.23 -12.91 8.74
C LYS A 39 -0.93 -13.31 9.44
N ILE A 40 0.21 -13.06 8.80
CA ILE A 40 1.53 -13.42 9.34
C ILE A 40 2.31 -12.18 9.80
N VAL A 41 2.53 -11.25 8.88
CA VAL A 41 3.37 -10.06 9.09
C VAL A 41 2.89 -8.90 8.23
N ARG A 42 3.06 -7.68 8.74
CA ARG A 42 2.78 -6.44 8.02
C ARG A 42 4.04 -5.61 7.88
N PHE A 43 4.38 -5.23 6.65
CA PHE A 43 5.51 -4.37 6.35
C PHE A 43 5.11 -2.90 6.33
N VAL A 44 6.06 -2.03 6.67
CA VAL A 44 5.93 -0.57 6.53
C VAL A 44 7.03 -0.11 5.58
N PRO A 45 6.70 0.56 4.45
CA PRO A 45 7.71 1.01 3.51
C PRO A 45 8.56 2.13 4.13
N ILE A 46 9.85 2.13 3.80
CA ILE A 46 10.80 3.21 4.13
C ILE A 46 11.18 4.04 2.89
N GLY A 47 10.99 3.48 1.71
CA GLY A 47 11.24 4.14 0.43
C GLY A 47 10.46 3.50 -0.71
N VAL A 48 10.10 4.31 -1.71
CA VAL A 48 9.31 3.90 -2.88
C VAL A 48 9.89 4.57 -4.13
N VAL A 49 10.18 3.77 -5.16
CA VAL A 49 10.64 4.23 -6.46
C VAL A 49 9.60 3.84 -7.51
N LYS A 50 9.10 4.82 -8.26
CA LYS A 50 8.06 4.67 -9.29
C LYS A 50 8.59 5.12 -10.65
N GLY A 51 8.23 4.40 -11.70
CA GLY A 51 8.64 4.63 -13.10
C GLY A 51 7.44 4.98 -13.95
#